data_AF-A0A8T4Q0J5-F1
#
_entry.id   AF-A0A8T4Q0J5-F1
#
_cell.length_a   1.000
_cell.length_b   1.000
_cell.length_c   1.000
_cell.angle_alpha   90.00
_cell.angle_beta   90.00
_cell.angle_gamma   90.00
#
_symmetry.space_group_name_H-M   'P 1'
#
loop_
_entity.id
_entity.type
_entity.pdbx_description
1 polymer ?
#
loop_
_entity_poly.entity_id
_entity_poly.type
_entity_poly.pdbx_seq_one_letter_code
_entity_poly.pdbx_strand_id
1 'polypeptide(L)'
;MIIKSNDLFERVEKRGKLMFRKSGKGQAALEFLMTYGWAILVVLIVIGALGYFGVLNPSIMLPEKCTLQLGLNCKNHILRITPSASPAMLDPNSTIFLELENGMGKGIIITSFNVTGGSLSCGVTTSAAPVGSIWNDGFTSKNGWRLQQGRTRILALYNVTPDAEWADCKLSPTLAKTKADVEIRWYFEDASDIFTHTMRGEILANVEDLT
;
A
#
# COMPACT_ATOMS: atom_id res chain seq x y z
N MET A 1 86.86 -3.92 50.01
CA MET A 1 86.68 -4.70 48.77
C MET A 1 85.22 -4.54 48.35
N ILE A 2 84.94 -3.54 47.50
CA ILE A 2 83.59 -3.20 47.01
C ILE A 2 83.72 -3.13 45.50
N ILE A 3 83.28 -4.17 44.80
CA ILE A 3 83.29 -4.24 43.33
C ILE A 3 81.95 -4.83 42.89
N LYS A 4 81.33 -4.23 41.87
CA LYS A 4 80.36 -4.84 40.92
C LYS A 4 78.86 -4.94 41.27
N SER A 5 78.21 -3.88 41.78
CA SER A 5 76.73 -3.81 41.73
C SER A 5 76.16 -2.97 40.57
N ASN A 6 76.92 -2.02 40.00
CA ASN A 6 76.37 -1.08 39.01
C ASN A 6 76.44 -1.55 37.54
N ASP A 7 77.30 -2.51 37.19
CA ASP A 7 77.50 -2.95 35.79
C ASP A 7 76.45 -3.96 35.28
N LEU A 8 75.66 -4.57 36.18
CA LEU A 8 74.66 -5.57 35.81
C LEU A 8 73.31 -4.96 35.45
N PHE A 9 73.01 -3.75 35.93
CA PHE A 9 71.71 -3.12 35.71
C PHE A 9 71.57 -2.57 34.27
N GLU A 10 72.66 -2.11 33.65
CA GLU A 10 72.62 -1.57 32.28
C GLU A 10 72.49 -2.65 31.18
N ARG A 11 72.82 -3.92 31.50
CA ARG A 11 72.73 -5.03 30.53
C ARG A 11 71.33 -5.63 30.41
N VAL A 12 70.44 -5.42 31.38
CA VAL A 12 69.07 -5.95 31.34
C VAL A 12 68.18 -5.10 30.42
N GLU A 13 68.36 -3.78 30.38
CA GLU A 13 67.56 -2.90 29.52
C GLU A 13 67.81 -3.14 28.02
N LYS A 14 69.04 -3.47 27.64
CA LYS A 14 69.42 -3.64 26.22
C LYS A 14 68.96 -4.95 25.58
N ARG A 15 68.34 -5.89 26.32
CA ARG A 15 67.87 -7.18 25.78
C ARG A 15 66.36 -7.31 25.59
N GLY A 16 65.56 -6.30 25.95
CA GLY A 16 64.13 -6.23 25.63
C GLY A 16 63.83 -5.81 24.18
N LYS A 17 64.85 -5.67 23.33
CA LYS A 17 64.73 -5.09 21.97
C LYS A 17 64.96 -6.13 20.87
N LEU A 18 64.50 -7.36 21.06
CA LEU A 18 64.61 -8.41 20.06
C LEU A 18 63.23 -8.99 19.69
N MET A 19 62.83 -8.66 18.46
CA MET A 19 61.96 -9.44 17.57
C MET A 19 60.45 -9.47 17.89
N PHE A 20 59.76 -8.39 17.53
CA PHE A 20 58.47 -8.50 16.84
C PHE A 20 58.57 -7.72 15.52
N ARG A 21 59.18 -8.34 14.50
CA ARG A 21 59.06 -7.85 13.12
C ARG A 21 57.66 -8.20 12.61
N LYS A 22 56.68 -7.40 13.04
CA LYS A 22 55.29 -7.50 12.59
C LYS A 22 55.24 -7.08 11.12
N SER A 23 54.68 -7.96 10.28
CA SER A 23 54.52 -7.81 8.84
C SER A 23 53.87 -6.46 8.48
N GLY A 24 54.65 -5.54 7.92
CA GLY A 24 54.23 -4.18 7.51
C GLY A 24 53.16 -4.11 6.41
N LYS A 25 52.65 -5.26 5.96
CA LYS A 25 51.57 -5.34 4.95
C LYS A 25 50.20 -4.97 5.53
N GLY A 26 49.97 -5.20 6.83
CA GLY A 26 48.72 -4.82 7.50
C GLY A 26 48.71 -3.38 8.02
N GLN A 27 49.88 -2.76 8.21
CA GLN A 27 49.99 -1.45 8.83
C GLN A 27 49.58 -0.32 7.87
N ALA A 28 49.93 -0.45 6.59
CA ALA A 28 49.46 0.47 5.55
C ALA A 28 47.94 0.37 5.33
N ALA A 29 47.36 -0.84 5.34
CA ALA A 29 45.93 -1.05 5.17
C ALA A 29 45.09 -0.45 6.32
N LEU A 30 45.61 -0.49 7.56
CA LEU A 30 44.96 0.11 8.72
C LEU A 30 45.00 1.65 8.69
N GLU A 31 46.04 2.24 8.11
CA GLU A 31 46.15 3.70 7.96
C GLU A 31 45.15 4.26 6.93
N PHE A 32 44.94 3.51 5.83
CA PHE A 32 43.86 3.82 4.88
C PHE A 32 42.47 3.64 5.52
N LEU A 33 42.23 2.55 6.24
CA LEU A 33 40.91 2.31 6.85
C LEU A 33 40.55 3.36 7.92
N MET A 34 41.51 3.89 8.67
CA MET A 34 41.23 4.86 9.74
C MET A 34 40.83 6.26 9.23
N THR A 35 41.38 6.69 8.09
CA THR A 35 41.05 8.01 7.50
C THR A 35 39.72 7.99 6.76
N TYR A 36 39.40 6.89 6.07
CA TYR A 36 38.09 6.69 5.45
C TYR A 36 37.02 6.23 6.46
N GLY A 37 37.42 5.81 7.66
CA GLY A 37 36.52 5.39 8.74
C GLY A 37 35.53 6.48 9.18
N TRP A 38 35.96 7.74 9.20
CA TRP A 38 35.07 8.85 9.46
C TRP A 38 34.10 9.10 8.29
N ALA A 39 34.58 8.96 7.05
CA ALA A 39 33.75 9.13 5.86
C ALA A 39 32.65 8.07 5.78
N ILE A 40 32.95 6.79 6.04
CA ILE A 40 31.94 5.73 6.04
C ILE A 40 30.92 5.93 7.17
N LEU A 41 31.34 6.45 8.34
CA LEU A 41 30.45 6.75 9.46
C LEU A 41 29.46 7.86 9.08
N VAL A 42 29.93 8.95 8.46
CA VAL A 42 29.05 10.04 7.99
C VAL A 42 28.05 9.52 6.96
N VAL A 43 28.47 8.69 6.00
CA VAL A 43 27.57 8.12 4.99
C VAL A 43 26.49 7.23 5.64
N LEU A 44 26.85 6.40 6.61
CA LEU A 44 25.88 5.56 7.32
C LEU A 44 24.88 6.40 8.13
N ILE A 45 25.31 7.48 8.77
CA ILE A 45 24.40 8.42 9.45
C ILE A 45 23.43 9.04 8.45
N VAL A 46 23.89 9.48 7.28
CA VAL A 46 23.03 10.09 6.25
C VAL A 46 22.01 9.09 5.72
N ILE A 47 22.42 7.85 5.41
CA ILE A 47 21.49 6.80 4.96
C ILE A 47 20.49 6.46 6.07
N GLY A 48 20.95 6.38 7.32
CA GLY A 48 20.08 6.16 8.49
C GLY A 48 19.06 7.28 8.68
N ALA A 49 19.48 8.54 8.54
CA ALA A 49 18.60 9.71 8.62
C ALA A 49 17.59 9.73 7.46
N LEU A 50 18.02 9.43 6.23
CA LEU A 50 17.12 9.33 5.06
C LEU A 50 16.11 8.19 5.20
N GLY A 51 16.53 7.06 5.77
CA GLY A 51 15.65 5.95 6.10
C GLY A 51 14.66 6.31 7.20
N TYR A 52 15.10 7.02 8.24
CA TYR A 52 14.26 7.49 9.34
C TYR A 52 13.20 8.50 8.87
N PHE A 53 13.57 9.45 8.00
CA PHE A 53 12.63 10.38 7.39
C PHE A 53 11.71 9.76 6.33
N GLY A 54 11.86 8.45 6.04
CA GLY A 54 10.99 7.76 5.10
C GLY A 54 11.16 8.18 3.64
N VAL A 55 12.26 8.88 3.29
CA VAL A 55 12.56 9.29 1.90
C VAL A 55 12.75 8.07 0.99
N LEU A 56 13.15 6.94 1.57
CA LEU A 56 13.29 5.66 0.88
C LEU A 56 12.00 4.81 0.90
N ASN A 57 10.87 5.34 1.36
CA ASN A 57 9.60 4.59 1.32
C ASN A 57 9.02 4.67 -0.11
N PRO A 58 9.08 3.60 -0.92
CA PRO A 58 8.56 3.65 -2.28
C PRO A 58 7.04 3.88 -2.28
N SER A 59 6.33 3.48 -1.22
CA SER A 59 4.87 3.53 -1.14
C SER A 59 4.31 4.95 -1.19
N ILE A 60 5.06 5.97 -0.75
CA ILE A 60 4.61 7.37 -0.88
C ILE A 60 4.69 7.89 -2.31
N MET A 61 5.64 7.39 -3.11
CA MET A 61 5.92 7.88 -4.46
C MET A 61 5.08 7.21 -5.55
N LEU A 62 4.44 6.06 -5.27
CA LEU A 62 3.52 5.46 -6.24
C LEU A 62 2.27 6.35 -6.36
N PRO A 63 1.92 6.86 -7.56
CA PRO A 63 0.69 7.61 -7.74
C PRO A 63 -0.53 6.74 -7.40
N GLU A 64 -1.60 7.39 -6.95
CA GLU A 64 -2.86 6.70 -6.77
C GLU A 64 -3.34 6.18 -8.13
N LYS A 65 -3.77 4.92 -8.16
CA LYS A 65 -4.20 4.28 -9.40
C LYS A 65 -5.39 3.39 -9.12
N CYS A 66 -6.35 3.45 -10.03
CA CYS A 66 -7.46 2.51 -10.11
C CYS A 66 -7.40 1.88 -11.50
N THR A 67 -6.94 0.63 -11.56
CA THR A 67 -6.76 -0.09 -12.81
C THR A 67 -7.71 -1.28 -12.83
N LEU A 68 -8.65 -1.27 -13.79
CA LEU A 68 -9.58 -2.36 -14.02
C LEU A 68 -9.20 -3.10 -15.31
N GLN A 69 -9.69 -4.33 -15.44
CA GLN A 69 -9.53 -5.10 -16.68
C GLN A 69 -10.19 -4.40 -17.87
N LEU A 70 -9.67 -4.68 -19.07
CA LEU A 70 -10.07 -4.11 -20.36
C LEU A 70 -11.59 -3.91 -20.46
N GLY A 71 -12.00 -2.67 -20.74
CA GLY A 71 -13.40 -2.35 -21.03
C GLY A 71 -14.11 -1.51 -19.98
N LEU A 72 -13.65 -1.47 -18.73
CA LEU A 72 -14.09 -0.46 -17.76
C LEU A 72 -12.93 0.48 -17.43
N ASN A 73 -13.19 1.78 -17.54
CA ASN A 73 -12.23 2.81 -17.20
C ASN A 73 -12.60 3.41 -15.85
N CYS A 74 -11.65 3.47 -14.93
CA CYS A 74 -11.84 4.09 -13.62
C CYS A 74 -11.35 5.54 -13.72
N LYS A 75 -12.29 6.49 -13.71
CA LYS A 75 -11.97 7.92 -13.85
C LYS A 75 -11.50 8.53 -12.54
N ASN A 76 -12.18 8.16 -11.46
CA ASN A 76 -11.93 8.70 -10.13
C ASN A 76 -12.15 7.62 -9.08
N HIS A 77 -11.40 7.68 -7.99
CA HIS A 77 -11.49 6.73 -6.90
C HIS A 77 -11.07 7.40 -5.60
N ILE A 78 -11.83 7.18 -4.52
CA ILE A 78 -11.52 7.74 -3.21
C ILE A 78 -11.88 6.72 -2.14
N LEU A 79 -10.97 6.51 -1.17
CA LEU A 79 -11.20 5.66 0.00
C LEU A 79 -11.32 6.56 1.23
N ARG A 80 -12.42 6.47 1.95
CA ARG A 80 -12.67 7.30 3.14
C ARG A 80 -13.12 6.45 4.31
N ILE A 81 -12.72 6.83 5.51
CA ILE A 81 -13.32 6.32 6.74
C ILE A 81 -14.26 7.39 7.25
N THR A 82 -15.53 7.01 7.38
CA THR A 82 -16.51 7.87 8.02
C THR A 82 -16.99 7.22 9.31
N PRO A 83 -17.04 7.95 10.43
CA PRO A 83 -17.84 7.55 11.57
C PRO A 83 -19.30 7.47 11.11
N SER A 84 -19.84 6.25 11.08
CA SER A 84 -21.21 5.89 10.72
C SER A 84 -22.25 6.99 11.02
N ALA A 85 -22.63 7.76 10.00
CA ALA A 85 -23.69 8.74 10.08
C ALA A 85 -24.61 8.62 8.87
N SER A 86 -25.61 7.74 9.01
CA SER A 86 -26.82 7.56 8.19
C SER A 86 -26.66 7.29 6.67
N PRO A 87 -27.58 6.53 6.06
CA PRO A 87 -27.61 6.30 4.62
C PRO A 87 -28.36 7.44 3.91
N ALA A 88 -27.76 8.61 3.73
CA ALA A 88 -28.34 9.65 2.89
C ALA A 88 -27.60 9.73 1.55
N MET A 89 -28.35 9.60 0.46
CA MET A 89 -28.84 10.83 -0.16
C MET A 89 -27.85 11.79 -0.86
N LEU A 90 -26.53 11.73 -0.66
CA LEU A 90 -25.38 12.13 -1.52
C LEU A 90 -24.09 12.15 -0.67
N ASP A 91 -24.01 11.28 0.34
CA ASP A 91 -23.07 11.50 1.43
C ASP A 91 -21.63 11.43 0.94
N PRO A 92 -20.80 12.49 1.11
CA PRO A 92 -19.36 12.47 0.84
C PRO A 92 -18.58 11.52 1.78
N ASN A 93 -19.34 10.81 2.62
CA ASN A 93 -18.96 9.98 3.74
C ASN A 93 -19.10 8.47 3.44
N SER A 94 -19.22 8.04 2.18
CA SER A 94 -19.14 6.61 1.85
C SER A 94 -17.72 6.07 2.02
N THR A 95 -17.57 4.76 2.29
CA THR A 95 -16.25 4.19 2.58
C THR A 95 -15.39 4.04 1.33
N ILE A 96 -16.02 3.78 0.18
CA ILE A 96 -15.36 3.66 -1.11
C ILE A 96 -16.19 4.36 -2.18
N PHE A 97 -15.59 5.34 -2.85
CA PHE A 97 -16.16 6.00 -4.02
C PHE A 97 -15.38 5.61 -5.27
N LEU A 98 -16.09 5.20 -6.32
CA LEU A 98 -15.52 4.79 -7.61
C LEU A 98 -16.35 5.39 -8.73
N GLU A 99 -15.69 6.05 -9.66
CA GLU A 99 -16.30 6.58 -10.87
C GLU A 99 -15.87 5.72 -12.06
N LEU A 100 -16.82 4.96 -12.60
CA LEU A 100 -16.61 3.95 -13.62
C LEU A 100 -17.25 4.38 -14.95
N GLU A 101 -16.46 4.36 -16.01
CA GLU A 101 -16.91 4.56 -17.40
C GLU A 101 -16.88 3.23 -18.15
N ASN A 102 -17.97 2.90 -18.84
CA ASN A 102 -18.03 1.70 -19.67
C ASN A 102 -17.53 1.96 -21.10
N GLY A 103 -16.45 1.30 -21.48
CA GLY A 103 -15.86 1.31 -22.83
C GLY A 103 -16.03 0.00 -23.62
N MET A 104 -16.88 -0.94 -23.18
CA MET A 104 -16.98 -2.32 -23.70
C MET A 104 -17.69 -2.49 -25.06
N GLY A 105 -18.17 -1.40 -25.66
CA GLY A 105 -18.96 -1.38 -26.89
C GLY A 105 -20.46 -1.61 -26.68
N LYS A 106 -20.89 -2.06 -25.50
CA LYS A 106 -22.29 -2.37 -25.16
C LYS A 106 -22.59 -2.08 -23.69
N GLY A 107 -23.86 -1.90 -23.35
CA GLY A 107 -24.29 -1.78 -21.96
C GLY A 107 -24.02 -3.06 -21.17
N ILE A 108 -23.60 -2.91 -19.92
CA ILE A 108 -23.36 -4.02 -18.99
C ILE A 108 -24.22 -3.86 -17.75
N ILE A 109 -24.46 -4.98 -17.07
CA ILE A 109 -25.14 -5.03 -15.78
C ILE A 109 -24.19 -5.69 -14.79
N ILE A 110 -23.83 -4.97 -13.73
CA ILE A 110 -22.97 -5.43 -12.65
C ILE A 110 -23.83 -6.08 -11.56
N THR A 111 -23.46 -7.29 -11.15
CA THR A 111 -24.20 -8.12 -10.19
C THR A 111 -23.50 -8.29 -8.85
N SER A 112 -22.18 -8.27 -8.84
CA SER A 112 -21.42 -8.29 -7.60
C SER A 112 -20.19 -7.41 -7.71
N PHE A 113 -19.86 -6.79 -6.60
CA PHE A 113 -18.66 -5.99 -6.45
C PHE A 113 -17.98 -6.38 -5.14
N ASN A 114 -16.75 -6.82 -5.22
CA ASN A 114 -15.97 -7.25 -4.08
C ASN A 114 -14.61 -6.55 -4.11
N VAL A 115 -14.20 -5.97 -3.00
CA VAL A 115 -12.91 -5.30 -2.82
C VAL A 115 -12.25 -5.88 -1.60
N THR A 116 -11.06 -6.43 -1.78
CA THR A 116 -10.30 -7.06 -0.71
C THR A 116 -8.84 -6.69 -0.81
N GLY A 117 -8.22 -6.29 0.29
CA GLY A 117 -6.77 -6.10 0.34
C GLY A 117 -6.34 -5.25 1.52
N GLY A 118 -5.25 -5.66 2.17
CA GLY A 118 -4.73 -5.00 3.37
C GLY A 118 -5.80 -4.88 4.46
N SER A 119 -6.12 -3.65 4.83
CA SER A 119 -7.10 -3.28 5.85
C SER A 119 -8.51 -3.00 5.30
N LEU A 120 -8.75 -3.30 4.02
CA LEU A 120 -10.02 -3.07 3.32
C LEU A 120 -10.68 -4.40 2.91
N SER A 121 -11.95 -4.55 3.27
CA SER A 121 -12.81 -5.66 2.87
C SER A 121 -14.24 -5.16 2.69
N CYS A 122 -14.70 -5.09 1.45
CA CYS A 122 -16.04 -4.63 1.07
C CYS A 122 -16.63 -5.57 0.03
N GLY A 123 -17.76 -6.22 0.31
CA GLY A 123 -18.46 -7.09 -0.64
C GLY A 123 -19.93 -6.72 -0.77
N VAL A 124 -20.42 -6.64 -2.00
CA VAL A 124 -21.83 -6.35 -2.32
C VAL A 124 -22.32 -7.27 -3.43
N THR A 125 -23.52 -7.82 -3.25
CA THR A 125 -24.24 -8.59 -4.27
C THR A 125 -25.63 -7.96 -4.51
N THR A 126 -26.04 -7.82 -5.77
CA THR A 126 -27.28 -7.11 -6.15
C THR A 126 -28.54 -7.99 -6.14
N SER A 127 -28.44 -9.23 -5.64
CA SER A 127 -29.54 -10.20 -5.64
C SER A 127 -30.61 -9.97 -4.55
N ALA A 128 -30.49 -8.92 -3.73
CA ALA A 128 -31.50 -8.52 -2.76
C ALA A 128 -31.61 -6.99 -2.70
N ALA A 129 -32.78 -6.42 -3.00
CA ALA A 129 -33.05 -5.01 -2.71
C ALA A 129 -33.37 -4.82 -1.21
N PRO A 130 -33.13 -3.64 -0.59
CA PRO A 130 -32.49 -2.44 -1.11
C PRO A 130 -31.01 -2.42 -0.74
N VAL A 131 -30.14 -2.45 -1.75
CA VAL A 131 -28.69 -2.42 -1.59
C VAL A 131 -28.27 -1.02 -1.16
N GLY A 132 -28.13 -0.81 0.15
CA GLY A 132 -27.45 0.34 0.73
C GLY A 132 -25.97 0.40 0.40
N SER A 133 -25.58 0.32 -0.87
CA SER A 133 -24.19 0.42 -1.32
C SER A 133 -24.05 0.56 -2.84
N ILE A 134 -25.16 0.63 -3.60
CA ILE A 134 -25.12 1.01 -5.01
C ILE A 134 -26.24 2.00 -5.24
N TRP A 135 -25.84 3.22 -5.58
CA TRP A 135 -26.75 4.32 -5.76
C TRP A 135 -27.70 4.11 -6.95
N ASN A 136 -28.97 4.45 -6.72
CA ASN A 136 -30.17 4.07 -7.48
C ASN A 136 -30.30 4.61 -8.92
N ASP A 137 -29.23 5.09 -9.56
CA ASP A 137 -29.33 5.69 -10.91
C ASP A 137 -29.16 4.68 -12.07
N GLY A 138 -29.16 3.38 -11.77
CA GLY A 138 -28.95 2.31 -12.76
C GLY A 138 -29.58 0.96 -12.43
N PHE A 139 -30.42 0.83 -11.40
CA PHE A 139 -31.02 -0.48 -11.11
C PHE A 139 -32.04 -0.84 -12.19
N THR A 140 -31.83 -1.98 -12.84
CA THR A 140 -32.78 -2.52 -13.82
C THR A 140 -33.64 -3.60 -13.18
N SER A 141 -34.74 -3.97 -13.83
CA SER A 141 -35.54 -5.15 -13.46
C SER A 141 -34.74 -6.46 -13.47
N LYS A 142 -33.47 -6.46 -13.89
CA LYS A 142 -32.59 -7.62 -13.97
C LYS A 142 -31.62 -7.76 -12.77
N ASN A 143 -32.03 -7.39 -11.55
CA ASN A 143 -31.27 -7.58 -10.30
C ASN A 143 -29.79 -7.13 -10.38
N GLY A 144 -29.52 -5.95 -10.92
CA GLY A 144 -28.15 -5.46 -11.08
C GLY A 144 -28.05 -4.00 -11.50
N TRP A 145 -26.84 -3.45 -11.38
CA TRP A 145 -26.52 -2.06 -11.69
C TRP A 145 -26.09 -1.92 -13.15
N ARG A 146 -26.87 -1.15 -13.92
CA ARG A 146 -26.66 -0.97 -15.35
C ARG A 146 -25.70 0.19 -15.62
N LEU A 147 -24.69 -0.10 -16.43
CA LEU A 147 -23.74 0.87 -16.96
C LEU A 147 -23.80 0.86 -18.49
N GLN A 148 -24.38 1.91 -19.07
CA GLN A 148 -24.52 2.04 -20.53
C GLN A 148 -23.19 2.34 -21.20
N GLN A 149 -23.06 1.97 -22.48
CA GLN A 149 -21.86 2.24 -23.26
C GLN A 149 -21.52 3.74 -23.30
N GLY A 150 -20.26 4.07 -23.00
CA GLY A 150 -19.74 5.43 -22.98
C GLY A 150 -20.27 6.30 -21.86
N ARG A 151 -21.05 5.75 -20.91
CA ARG A 151 -21.51 6.47 -19.73
C ARG A 151 -20.59 6.22 -18.54
N THR A 152 -20.40 7.30 -17.79
CA THR A 152 -19.74 7.29 -16.50
C THR A 152 -20.79 7.31 -15.40
N ARG A 153 -20.59 6.47 -14.38
CA ARG A 153 -21.45 6.39 -13.21
C ARG A 153 -20.62 6.23 -11.95
N ILE A 154 -21.21 6.65 -10.84
CA ILE A 154 -20.58 6.61 -9.53
C ILE A 154 -21.12 5.39 -8.78
N LEU A 155 -20.19 4.60 -8.25
CA LEU A 155 -20.41 3.51 -7.33
C LEU A 155 -19.88 3.96 -5.97
N ALA A 156 -20.74 3.98 -4.96
CA ALA A 156 -20.39 4.39 -3.61
C ALA A 156 -20.78 3.28 -2.62
N LEU A 157 -19.77 2.62 -2.05
CA LEU A 157 -19.94 1.54 -1.08
C LEU A 157 -19.79 2.12 0.32
N TYR A 158 -20.59 1.61 1.26
CA TYR A 158 -20.53 2.04 2.65
C TYR A 158 -20.89 0.88 3.57
N ASN A 159 -20.57 1.03 4.86
CA ASN A 159 -21.01 0.09 5.89
C ASN A 159 -22.51 0.23 6.09
N VAL A 160 -23.24 -0.82 5.74
CA VAL A 160 -24.61 -0.98 6.22
C VAL A 160 -24.52 -1.51 7.66
N THR A 161 -25.53 -1.20 8.48
CA THR A 161 -25.59 -1.60 9.89
C THR A 161 -25.29 -3.11 10.08
N PRO A 162 -24.79 -3.52 11.27
CA PRO A 162 -24.30 -4.89 11.52
C PRO A 162 -25.36 -6.01 11.40
N ASP A 163 -26.61 -5.68 11.07
CA ASP A 163 -27.72 -6.58 10.78
C ASP A 163 -27.96 -6.85 9.28
N ALA A 164 -27.24 -6.17 8.38
CA ALA A 164 -27.32 -6.38 6.94
C ALA A 164 -26.22 -7.36 6.46
N GLU A 165 -26.58 -8.63 6.24
CA GLU A 165 -25.68 -9.69 5.74
C GLU A 165 -25.12 -9.48 4.31
N TRP A 166 -25.52 -8.41 3.63
CA TRP A 166 -25.32 -8.20 2.19
C TRP A 166 -24.38 -7.04 1.82
N ALA A 167 -23.85 -6.30 2.80
CA ALA A 167 -22.85 -5.24 2.58
C ALA A 167 -22.05 -4.93 3.86
N ASP A 168 -20.97 -5.68 4.10
CA ASP A 168 -20.00 -5.39 5.18
C ASP A 168 -18.73 -4.80 4.57
N CYS A 169 -18.43 -3.55 4.92
CA CYS A 169 -17.40 -2.70 4.33
C CYS A 169 -16.36 -2.28 5.38
N LYS A 170 -15.55 -3.24 5.82
CA LYS A 170 -14.52 -3.01 6.83
C LYS A 170 -13.35 -2.23 6.23
N LEU A 171 -13.09 -1.06 6.78
CA LEU A 171 -11.94 -0.22 6.45
C LEU A 171 -11.30 0.24 7.76
N SER A 172 -10.03 -0.10 7.96
CA SER A 172 -9.25 0.41 9.10
C SER A 172 -8.30 1.51 8.65
N PRO A 173 -8.07 2.56 9.48
CA PRO A 173 -7.17 3.64 9.12
C PRO A 173 -5.74 3.12 9.01
N THR A 174 -5.09 3.46 7.90
CA THR A 174 -3.70 3.12 7.63
C THR A 174 -2.90 4.39 7.37
N LEU A 175 -1.72 4.50 7.99
CA LEU A 175 -0.78 5.62 7.77
C LEU A 175 -0.10 5.60 6.38
N ALA A 176 -0.42 4.59 5.55
CA ALA A 176 0.16 4.36 4.24
C ALA A 176 -0.93 4.05 3.21
N LYS A 177 -0.60 4.19 1.92
CA LYS A 177 -1.47 3.80 0.81
C LYS A 177 -1.82 2.31 0.90
N THR A 178 -3.10 1.99 0.76
CA THR A 178 -3.60 0.62 0.80
C THR A 178 -3.80 0.12 -0.62
N LYS A 179 -3.25 -1.07 -0.91
CA LYS A 179 -3.55 -1.82 -2.13
C LYS A 179 -4.79 -2.67 -1.87
N ALA A 180 -5.78 -2.57 -2.76
CA ALA A 180 -6.96 -3.39 -2.74
C ALA A 180 -7.22 -4.02 -4.11
N ASP A 181 -7.53 -5.30 -4.11
CA ASP A 181 -7.91 -6.03 -5.31
C ASP A 181 -9.43 -5.97 -5.46
N VAL A 182 -9.88 -5.63 -6.66
CA VAL A 182 -11.30 -5.46 -7.01
C VAL A 182 -11.72 -6.64 -7.88
N GLU A 183 -12.84 -7.26 -7.54
CA GLU A 183 -13.50 -8.29 -8.34
C GLU A 183 -14.94 -7.86 -8.64
N ILE A 184 -15.25 -7.75 -9.94
CA ILE A 184 -16.57 -7.34 -10.42
C ILE A 184 -17.16 -8.49 -11.24
N ARG A 185 -18.38 -8.90 -10.91
CA ARG A 185 -19.16 -9.80 -11.74
C ARG A 185 -20.19 -8.99 -12.51
N TRP A 186 -20.28 -9.24 -13.81
CA TRP A 186 -21.18 -8.51 -14.71
C TRP A 186 -21.64 -9.40 -15.86
N TYR A 187 -22.66 -8.97 -16.59
CA TYR A 187 -23.10 -9.58 -17.84
C TYR A 187 -23.58 -8.49 -18.81
N PHE A 188 -23.65 -8.78 -20.11
CA PHE A 188 -24.14 -7.81 -21.08
C PHE A 188 -25.63 -7.53 -20.90
N GLU A 189 -26.07 -6.30 -21.16
CA GLU A 189 -27.47 -5.92 -21.03
C GLU A 189 -28.41 -6.80 -21.89
N ASP A 190 -27.95 -7.22 -23.06
CA ASP A 190 -28.68 -8.10 -23.98
C ASP A 190 -28.58 -9.60 -23.60
N ALA A 191 -27.77 -9.94 -22.59
CA ALA A 191 -27.59 -11.30 -22.12
C ALA A 191 -28.46 -11.62 -20.88
N SER A 192 -28.52 -12.91 -20.57
CA SER A 192 -29.11 -13.42 -19.33
C SER A 192 -28.10 -13.37 -18.18
N ASP A 193 -28.60 -13.28 -16.95
CA ASP A 193 -27.82 -13.25 -15.71
C ASP A 193 -27.03 -14.55 -15.45
N ILE A 194 -27.35 -15.64 -16.15
CA ILE A 194 -26.57 -16.89 -16.13
C ILE A 194 -25.21 -16.77 -16.85
N PHE A 195 -25.07 -15.81 -17.78
CA PHE A 195 -23.84 -15.60 -18.55
C PHE A 195 -23.00 -14.50 -17.91
N THR A 196 -22.55 -14.74 -16.68
CA THR A 196 -21.71 -13.77 -15.96
C THR A 196 -20.26 -13.89 -16.34
N HIS A 197 -19.63 -12.74 -16.55
CA HIS A 197 -18.19 -12.56 -16.62
C HIS A 197 -17.67 -11.97 -15.32
N THR A 198 -16.47 -12.37 -14.94
CA THR A 198 -15.74 -11.79 -13.82
C THR A 198 -14.56 -11.01 -14.36
N MET A 199 -14.38 -9.79 -13.87
CA MET A 199 -13.21 -8.97 -14.15
C MET A 199 -12.52 -8.59 -12.86
N ARG A 200 -11.21 -8.42 -12.95
CA ARG A 200 -10.36 -8.06 -11.81
C ARG A 200 -9.70 -6.72 -12.03
N GLY A 201 -9.40 -6.05 -10.93
CA GLY A 201 -8.65 -4.81 -10.93
C GLY A 201 -7.91 -4.62 -9.64
N GLU A 202 -7.21 -3.49 -9.59
CA GLU A 202 -6.44 -3.06 -8.44
C GLU A 202 -6.71 -1.59 -8.20
N ILE A 203 -6.88 -1.24 -6.93
CA ILE A 203 -6.93 0.12 -6.41
C ILE A 203 -5.71 0.31 -5.51
N LEU A 204 -5.03 1.42 -5.68
CA LEU A 204 -3.98 1.88 -4.79
C LEU A 204 -4.29 3.34 -4.45
N ALA A 205 -4.78 3.58 -3.24
CA ALA A 205 -5.13 4.93 -2.79
C ALA A 205 -4.82 5.10 -1.30
N ASN A 206 -4.69 6.36 -0.89
CA ASN A 206 -4.65 6.68 0.52
C ASN A 206 -6.05 6.55 1.15
N VAL A 207 -6.08 6.19 2.43
CA VAL A 207 -7.33 6.15 3.19
C VAL A 207 -7.46 7.49 3.92
N GLU A 208 -8.41 8.31 3.48
CA GLU A 208 -8.71 9.59 4.15
C GLU A 208 -9.55 9.31 5.40
N ASP A 209 -9.09 9.77 6.56
CA ASP A 209 -9.87 9.76 7.80
C ASP A 209 -10.53 11.14 7.96
N LEU A 210 -11.86 11.19 8.00
CA LEU A 210 -12.65 12.42 8.15
C LEU A 210 -12.96 12.78 9.62
N THR A 211 -12.18 12.25 10.58
CA THR A 211 -12.30 12.58 12.01
C THR A 211 -11.96 14.02 12.37
#